data_AF-A0A3B9ZW36-F1
#
_entry.id   AF-A0A3B9ZW36-F1
#
_cell.length_a   1.000
_cell.length_b   1.000
_cell.length_c   1.000
_cell.angle_alpha   90.00
_cell.angle_beta   90.00
_cell.angle_gamma   90.00
#
_symmetry.space_group_name_H-M   'P 1'
#
loop_
_entity.id
_entity.type
_entity.pdbx_description
1 polymer ?
#
loop_
_entity_poly.entity_id
_entity_poly.type
_entity_poly.pdbx_seq_one_letter_code
_entity_poly.pdbx_strand_id
1 'polypeptide(L)' 'MNKLQMAELHKLSVKDKLKIVHALWDDIAAEQSIDTLPAEHKRILQDRLNIIDSGNATFSSWTEVQEKYSKS' A
#
# COMPACT_ATOMS: atom_id res chain seq x y z
N MET A 1 -17.67 7.65 -11.14
CA MET A 1 -17.63 6.56 -12.13
C MET A 1 -19.06 6.18 -12.50
N ASN A 2 -19.41 6.17 -13.78
CA ASN A 2 -20.76 5.85 -14.23
C ASN A 2 -20.97 4.33 -14.38
N LYS A 3 -22.22 3.90 -14.62
CA LYS A 3 -22.59 2.48 -14.77
C LYS A 3 -21.84 1.76 -15.90
N LEU A 4 -21.52 2.45 -16.99
CA LEU A 4 -20.81 1.88 -18.14
C LEU A 4 -19.36 1.55 -17.76
N GLN A 5 -18.68 2.49 -17.10
CA GLN A 5 -17.31 2.35 -16.62
C GLN A 5 -17.17 1.21 -15.58
N MET A 6 -18.19 1.02 -14.72
CA MET A 6 -18.25 -0.12 -13.79
C MET A 6 -18.39 -1.46 -14.51
N ALA A 7 -19.24 -1.52 -15.54
CA ALA A 7 -19.43 -2.73 -16.32
C ALA A 7 -18.16 -3.15 -17.08
N GLU A 8 -17.36 -2.18 -17.53
CA GLU A 8 -16.05 -2.43 -18.16
C GLU A 8 -15.02 -2.94 -17.15
N LEU A 9 -14.94 -2.31 -15.96
CA LEU A 9 -14.08 -2.78 -14.89
C LEU A 9 -14.42 -4.21 -14.48
N HIS A 10 -15.70 -4.58 -14.39
CA HIS A 10 -16.10 -5.94 -14.02
C HIS A 10 -15.56 -7.01 -14.97
N LYS A 11 -15.38 -6.70 -16.27
CA LYS A 11 -14.84 -7.63 -17.28
C LYS A 11 -13.35 -7.91 -17.11
N LEU A 12 -12.63 -7.09 -16.35
CA LEU A 12 -11.20 -7.25 -16.15
C LEU A 12 -10.88 -8.37 -15.15
N SER A 13 -9.73 -8.99 -15.36
CA SER A 13 -9.13 -9.91 -14.39
C SER A 13 -8.81 -9.18 -13.08
N VAL A 14 -8.73 -9.91 -11.96
CA VAL A 14 -8.29 -9.34 -10.67
C VAL A 14 -6.91 -8.69 -10.81
N LYS A 15 -6.00 -9.33 -11.56
CA LYS A 15 -4.65 -8.81 -11.80
C LYS A 15 -4.68 -7.43 -12.48
N ASP A 16 -5.53 -7.25 -13.48
CA ASP A 16 -5.59 -5.98 -14.21
C ASP A 16 -6.33 -4.91 -13.41
N LYS A 17 -7.34 -5.29 -12.61
CA LYS A 17 -7.95 -4.39 -11.62
C LYS A 17 -6.92 -3.86 -10.62
N LEU A 18 -6.04 -4.73 -10.11
CA LEU A 18 -4.98 -4.34 -9.17
C LEU A 18 -3.98 -3.36 -9.80
N LYS A 19 -3.60 -3.56 -11.08
CA LYS A 19 -2.74 -2.61 -11.80
C LYS A 19 -3.40 -1.24 -11.93
N ILE A 20 -4.70 -1.20 -12.23
CA ILE A 20 -5.45 0.06 -12.32
C ILE A 20 -5.51 0.75 -10.96
N VAL A 21 -5.75 0.00 -9.88
CA VAL A 21 -5.74 0.55 -8.52
C VAL A 21 -4.37 1.17 -8.19
N HIS A 22 -3.26 0.48 -8.50
CA HIS A 22 -1.93 1.04 -8.28
C HIS A 22 -1.66 2.29 -9.11
N ALA A 23 -1.98 2.27 -10.41
CA ALA A 23 -1.77 3.42 -11.27
C ALA A 23 -2.58 4.63 -10.81
N LEU A 24 -3.84 4.43 -10.40
CA LEU A 24 -4.68 5.49 -9.83
C LEU A 24 -4.12 6.00 -8.51
N TRP A 25 -3.61 5.11 -7.66
CA TRP A 25 -3.00 5.49 -6.39
C TRP A 25 -1.76 6.37 -6.60
N ASP A 26 -0.87 5.97 -7.52
CA ASP A 26 0.35 6.71 -7.83
C ASP A 26 0.04 8.09 -8.43
N ASP A 27 -0.95 8.17 -9.32
CA ASP A 27 -1.42 9.41 -9.95
C ASP A 27 -1.99 10.39 -8.89
N ILE A 28 -2.89 9.91 -8.04
CA ILE A 28 -3.47 10.68 -6.92
C ILE A 28 -2.38 11.12 -5.93
N ALA A 29 -1.39 10.27 -5.67
CA ALA A 29 -0.29 10.60 -4.76
C ALA A 29 0.65 11.64 -5.36
N ALA A 30 0.88 11.62 -6.67
CA ALA A 30 1.72 12.59 -7.37
C ALA A 30 1.10 14.00 -7.41
N GLU A 31 -0.23 14.09 -7.47
CA GLU A 31 -0.95 15.36 -7.42
C GLU A 31 -1.05 15.95 -6.01
N GLN A 32 -0.92 15.12 -4.97
CA GLN A 32 -0.89 15.59 -3.60
C GLN A 32 0.48 16.17 -3.27
N SER A 33 0.58 17.50 -3.20
CA SER A 33 1.70 18.11 -2.49
C SER A 33 1.55 17.78 -1.01
N ILE A 34 2.38 16.86 -0.52
CA ILE A 34 2.55 16.65 0.92
C ILE A 34 3.29 17.90 1.42
N ASP A 35 2.57 19.00 1.58
CA ASP A 35 3.15 20.32 1.83
C ASP A 35 4.00 20.31 3.10
N THR A 36 3.61 19.51 4.09
CA THR A 36 4.46 19.13 5.23
C THR A 36 4.00 17.80 5.81
N LEU A 37 4.87 16.80 5.85
CA LEU A 37 4.63 15.59 6.66
C LEU A 37 4.61 16.01 8.15
N PRO A 38 3.52 15.75 8.91
CA PRO A 38 3.47 16.06 10.34
C PRO A 38 4.69 15.50 11.09
N ALA A 39 5.21 16.28 12.05
CA ALA A 39 6.40 15.91 12.80
C ALA A 39 6.27 14.54 13.50
N GLU A 40 5.06 14.20 13.95
CA GLU A 40 4.77 12.90 14.53
C GLU A 40 4.94 11.75 13.54
N HIS A 41 4.41 11.89 12.31
CA HIS A 41 4.58 10.88 11.27
C HIS A 41 6.05 10.74 10.86
N LYS A 42 6.78 11.86 10.76
CA LYS A 42 8.22 11.84 10.49
C LYS A 42 8.99 11.10 11.59
N ARG A 43 8.66 11.35 12.86
CA ARG A 43 9.29 10.66 14.01
C ARG A 43 9.03 9.16 13.97
N ILE A 44 7.79 8.73 13.75
CA ILE A 44 7.45 7.29 13.68
C ILE A 44 8.22 6.60 12.55
N LEU A 45 8.32 7.23 11.38
CA LEU A 45 9.09 6.68 10.27
C LEU A 45 10.57 6.58 10.61
N GLN A 46 11.14 7.62 11.23
CA GLN A 46 12.55 7.61 11.66
C GLN A 46 12.83 6.53 12.70
N ASP A 47 11.95 6.35 13.70
CA ASP A 47 12.09 5.33 14.72
C ASP A 47 12.09 3.93 14.09
N ARG A 48 11.22 3.68 13.11
CA ARG A 48 11.17 2.41 12.37
C ARG A 48 12.44 2.18 11.55
N LEU A 49 12.94 3.20 10.85
CA LEU A 49 14.19 3.11 10.08
C LEU A 49 15.38 2.78 11.00
N ASN A 50 15.48 3.44 12.16
CA ASN A 50 16.55 3.17 13.12
C ASN A 50 16.52 1.72 13.64
N ILE A 51 15.34 1.15 13.86
CA ILE A 51 15.19 -0.26 14.27
C ILE A 51 15.66 -1.21 13.17
N ILE A 52 15.40 -0.87 11.90
CA ILE A 52 15.90 -1.63 10.74
C ILE A 52 17.42 -1.54 10.65
N ASP A 53 17.98 -0.33 10.69
CA ASP A 53 19.41 -0.09 10.53
C ASP A 53 20.24 -0.69 11.67
N SER A 54 19.68 -0.73 12.88
CA SER A 54 20.31 -1.38 14.04
C SER A 54 20.24 -2.91 14.02
N GLY A 55 19.55 -3.51 13.03
CA GLY A 55 19.37 -4.96 12.92
C GLY A 55 18.38 -5.56 13.93
N ASN A 56 17.62 -4.71 14.64
CA ASN A 56 16.66 -5.13 15.65
C ASN A 56 15.22 -5.26 15.08
N ALA A 57 15.03 -5.03 13.79
CA ALA A 57 13.74 -5.18 13.14
C ALA A 57 13.36 -6.65 12.97
N THR A 58 12.13 -6.98 13.37
CA THR A 58 11.51 -8.26 13.03
C THR A 58 10.76 -8.12 11.72
N PHE A 59 11.10 -8.96 10.75
CA PHE A 59 10.37 -9.08 9.49
C PHE A 59 9.61 -10.41 9.49
N SER A 60 8.45 -10.42 8.86
CA SER A 60 7.75 -11.65 8.52
C SER A 60 7.73 -11.81 7.02
N SER A 61 7.97 -13.04 6.56
CA SER A 61 7.79 -13.35 5.14
C SER A 61 6.31 -13.29 4.78
N TRP A 62 6.01 -13.04 3.51
CA TRP A 62 4.62 -13.05 3.05
C TRP A 62 3.96 -14.42 3.27
N THR A 63 4.71 -15.50 3.11
CA THR A 63 4.25 -16.87 3.39
C THR A 63 3.87 -17.04 4.86
N GLU A 64 4.69 -16.59 5.82
CA GLU A 64 4.36 -16.65 7.26
C GLU A 64 3.08 -15.89 7.59
N VAL A 65 2.87 -14.73 6.98
CA VAL A 65 1.65 -13.94 7.15
C VAL A 65 0.45 -14.70 6.59
N GLN A 66 0.56 -15.25 5.37
CA GLN A 66 -0.52 -16.02 4.76
C GLN A 66 -0.88 -17.25 5.61
N GLU A 67 0.10 -18.00 6.11
CA GLU A 67 -0.14 -19.15 6.97
C GLU A 67 -0.89 -18.76 8.25
N LYS A 68 -0.44 -17.67 8.91
CA LYS A 68 -1.06 -17.14 10.13
C LYS A 68 -2.53 -16.76 9.95
N TYR A 69 -2.91 -16.26 8.77
CA TYR A 69 -4.26 -15.74 8.50
C TYR A 69 -5.09 -16.58 7.53
N SER A 70 -4.59 -17.71 7.01
CA SER A 70 -5.36 -18.59 6.10
C SER A 70 -6.45 -19.42 6.78
N LYS A 71 -6.55 -19.36 8.12
CA LYS A 71 -7.60 -20.02 8.91
C LYS A 71 -8.46 -19.00 9.66
N SER A 72 -9.18 -18.15 8.93
CA SER A 72 -10.34 -17.41 9.44
C SER A 72 -11.51 -17.57 8.48
#